data_AF-A0A948L3I5-F1
#
_entry.id   AF-A0A948L3I5-F1
#
_cell.length_a   1.000
_cell.length_b   1.000
_cell.length_c   1.000
_cell.angle_alpha   90.00
_cell.angle_beta   90.00
_cell.angle_gamma   90.00
#
_symmetry.space_group_name_H-M   'P 1'
#
loop_
_entity.id
_entity.type
_entity.pdbx_description
1 polymer ?
#
loop_
_entity_poly.entity_id
_entity_poly.type
_entity_poly.pdbx_seq_one_letter_code
_entity_poly.pdbx_strand_id
1 'polypeptide(L)'
;MIRLASWIVGSLVITALVAWMISLPGTLTLEVAGYRMQPRLGAAVFMFILIAMVVIVIWTVIRRILSTPGTLARRSRERRREQGVEALSDAIIALQAGDPARARSLARDAQARLPANAAARLLEARADLALGDMPAAREHYRALIASEKTAVAALTGLYDQARTQNRPEAALTFARKALALAPGNGWAADAVFDDLTRRGQWAEAVAMVNVEQATNREDRARKRRRQAVIETARAREAETNDPLAALDHALTALKLLPDFVPAALIAARIHINRGETRKAMSLLRRIWRATGHPDVAALYAHAQPGASAVERLKRLGEIIETPPPHRAAGMALARAAIDAYDWPLARQALAPFAGSDATQGVASLMAEIEEGQSGDQGKAREWLARAVRAPRDPAWTADGLVSDEWEPISPVTGKLDAFEWKVPVAITGRPLPNPAQPQLPAEAPLPLAPATNPT
;
A
#
# COMPACT_ATOMS: atom_id res chain seq x y z
N MET A 1 -30.01 34.98 50.17
CA MET A 1 -30.73 35.03 51.47
C MET A 1 -30.88 33.66 52.14
N ILE A 2 -31.16 32.58 51.41
CA ILE A 2 -31.36 31.22 51.98
C ILE A 2 -30.14 30.69 52.77
N ARG A 3 -28.90 30.92 52.31
CA ARG A 3 -27.67 30.50 53.01
C ARG A 3 -27.41 31.25 54.34
N LEU A 4 -27.86 32.51 54.44
CA LEU A 4 -27.71 33.30 55.66
C LEU A 4 -28.78 32.91 56.69
N ALA A 5 -30.03 32.73 56.24
CA ALA A 5 -31.13 32.27 57.06
C ALA A 5 -30.85 30.87 57.65
N SER A 6 -30.31 29.93 56.86
CA SER A 6 -29.93 28.60 57.37
C SER A 6 -28.81 28.64 58.42
N TRP A 7 -27.88 29.59 58.29
CA TRP A 7 -26.79 29.76 59.27
C TRP A 7 -27.30 30.37 60.58
N ILE A 8 -28.19 31.36 60.51
CA ILE A 8 -28.80 32.00 61.68
C ILE A 8 -29.66 30.99 62.43
N VAL A 9 -30.58 30.30 61.74
CA VAL A 9 -31.43 29.26 62.34
C VAL A 9 -30.59 28.12 62.92
N GLY A 10 -29.57 27.67 62.21
CA GLY A 10 -28.63 26.66 62.71
C GLY A 10 -27.92 27.09 63.99
N SER A 11 -27.40 28.33 64.05
CA SER A 11 -26.75 28.84 65.26
C SER A 11 -27.73 28.98 66.44
N LEU A 12 -28.98 29.36 66.17
CA LEU A 12 -30.01 29.57 67.19
C LEU A 12 -30.45 28.24 67.80
N VAL A 13 -30.61 27.20 66.98
CA VAL A 13 -30.88 25.82 67.43
C VAL A 13 -29.71 25.28 68.24
N ILE A 14 -28.46 25.47 67.79
CA ILE A 14 -27.27 25.03 68.55
C ILE A 14 -27.19 25.73 69.90
N THR A 15 -27.42 27.05 69.94
CA THR A 15 -27.39 27.84 71.17
C THR A 15 -28.49 27.39 72.14
N ALA A 16 -29.69 27.10 71.63
CA ALA A 16 -30.79 26.57 72.44
C ALA A 16 -30.49 25.17 72.99
N LEU A 17 -29.87 24.30 72.20
CA LEU A 17 -29.47 22.95 72.62
C LEU A 17 -28.38 22.99 73.70
N VAL A 18 -27.41 23.91 73.57
CA VAL A 18 -26.37 24.15 74.59
C VAL A 18 -26.99 24.69 75.88
N ALA A 19 -27.90 25.66 75.79
CA ALA A 19 -28.58 26.22 76.95
C ALA A 19 -29.44 25.17 77.69
N TRP A 20 -30.18 24.33 76.94
CA TRP A 20 -30.95 23.23 77.50
C TRP A 20 -30.05 22.21 78.22
N MET A 21 -28.92 21.87 77.61
CA MET A 21 -27.97 20.93 78.19
C MET A 21 -27.33 21.47 79.49
N ILE A 22 -27.00 22.76 79.56
CA ILE A 22 -26.50 23.43 80.77
C ILE A 22 -27.54 23.41 81.92
N SER A 23 -28.84 23.39 81.57
CA SER A 23 -29.95 23.46 82.54
C SER A 23 -30.32 22.12 83.21
N LEU A 24 -29.72 20.99 82.81
CA LEU A 24 -30.00 19.67 83.37
C LEU A 24 -29.54 19.56 84.84
N PRO A 25 -30.45 19.28 85.80
CA PRO A 25 -30.09 19.14 87.21
C PRO A 25 -29.41 17.79 87.47
N GLY A 26 -28.17 17.85 87.96
CA GLY A 26 -27.35 16.70 88.33
C GLY A 26 -25.93 17.16 88.65
N THR A 27 -25.22 16.47 89.53
CA THR A 27 -23.80 16.75 89.81
C THR A 27 -22.99 15.51 89.47
N LEU A 28 -21.92 15.72 88.70
CA LEU A 28 -20.95 14.68 88.36
C LEU A 28 -19.73 14.94 89.24
N THR A 29 -19.43 14.04 90.16
CA THR A 29 -18.20 14.12 90.95
C THR A 29 -17.06 13.52 90.14
N LEU A 30 -16.19 14.38 89.61
CA LEU A 30 -14.95 13.99 88.95
C LEU A 30 -13.81 14.13 89.97
N GLU A 31 -13.17 13.02 90.30
CA GLU A 31 -12.01 12.97 91.20
C GLU A 31 -10.78 12.66 90.34
N VAL A 32 -9.96 13.67 90.07
CA VAL A 32 -8.76 13.55 89.23
C VAL A 32 -7.58 14.20 89.96
N ALA A 33 -6.50 13.45 90.15
CA ALA A 33 -5.25 13.91 90.77
C ALA A 33 -5.44 14.66 92.11
N GLY A 34 -6.38 14.22 92.95
CA GLY A 34 -6.63 14.78 94.29
C GLY A 34 -7.45 16.08 94.31
N TYR A 35 -7.83 16.65 93.16
CA TYR A 35 -8.74 17.79 93.09
C TYR A 35 -10.18 17.31 92.86
N ARG A 36 -11.09 17.69 93.79
CA ARG A 36 -12.53 17.47 93.64
C ARG A 36 -13.16 18.68 92.97
N MET A 37 -13.59 18.51 91.72
CA MET A 37 -14.43 19.49 91.05
C MET A 37 -15.86 18.95 90.97
N GLN A 38 -16.84 19.77 91.37
CA GLN A 38 -18.28 19.47 91.27
C GLN A 38 -18.92 20.36 90.18
N PRO A 39 -18.61 20.14 88.89
CA PRO A 39 -19.31 20.85 87.82
C PRO A 39 -20.77 20.39 87.74
N ARG A 40 -21.67 21.33 87.39
CA ARG A 40 -23.05 21.02 87.03
C ARG A 40 -23.05 20.09 85.80
N LEU A 41 -23.90 19.06 85.78
CA LEU A 41 -23.91 17.99 84.76
C LEU A 41 -23.83 18.56 83.33
N GLY A 42 -24.59 19.62 83.07
CA GLY A 42 -24.64 20.28 81.77
C GLY A 42 -23.33 20.91 81.30
N ALA A 43 -22.53 21.45 82.23
CA ALA A 43 -21.22 22.01 81.89
C ALA A 43 -20.21 20.90 81.55
N ALA A 44 -20.28 19.76 82.24
CA ALA A 44 -19.43 18.60 81.96
C ALA A 44 -19.73 17.98 80.58
N VAL A 45 -21.01 17.82 80.23
CA VAL A 45 -21.43 17.29 78.92
C VAL A 45 -21.04 18.25 77.80
N PHE A 46 -21.20 19.57 78.00
CA PHE A 46 -20.77 20.56 77.02
C PHE A 46 -19.25 20.52 76.78
N MET A 47 -18.45 20.46 77.85
CA MET A 47 -16.99 20.36 77.71
C MET A 47 -16.58 19.07 77.00
N PHE A 48 -17.25 17.95 77.29
CA PHE A 48 -17.01 16.67 76.61
C PHE A 48 -17.31 16.75 75.11
N ILE A 49 -18.45 17.33 74.72
CA ILE A 49 -18.82 17.52 73.31
C ILE A 49 -17.85 18.47 72.61
N LEU A 50 -17.42 19.54 73.28
CA LEU A 50 -16.43 20.48 72.75
C LEU A 50 -15.10 19.77 72.48
N ILE A 51 -14.61 18.98 73.44
CA ILE A 51 -13.38 18.18 73.29
C ILE A 51 -13.54 17.16 72.15
N ALA A 52 -14.67 16.45 72.10
CA ALA A 52 -14.95 15.50 71.03
C ALA A 52 -14.96 16.17 69.64
N MET A 53 -15.55 17.37 69.52
CA MET A 53 -15.55 18.16 68.30
C MET A 53 -14.13 18.58 67.90
N VAL A 54 -13.32 19.07 68.84
CA VAL A 54 -11.92 19.43 68.60
C VAL A 54 -11.12 18.21 68.13
N VAL A 55 -11.30 17.05 68.78
CA VAL A 55 -10.65 15.79 68.38
C VAL A 55 -11.08 15.36 66.98
N ILE A 56 -12.37 15.45 66.63
CA ILE A 56 -12.87 15.14 65.28
C ILE A 56 -12.27 16.10 64.24
N VAL A 57 -12.18 17.40 64.54
CA VAL A 57 -11.58 18.40 63.64
C VAL A 57 -10.10 18.11 63.44
N ILE A 58 -9.34 17.90 64.52
CA ILE A 58 -7.92 17.56 64.46
C ILE A 58 -7.72 16.25 63.69
N TRP A 59 -8.50 15.22 63.98
CA TRP A 59 -8.44 13.94 63.27
C TRP A 59 -8.76 14.09 61.77
N THR A 60 -9.74 14.94 61.42
CA THR A 60 -10.10 15.21 60.03
C THR A 60 -8.98 15.96 59.31
N VAL A 61 -8.34 16.94 59.95
CA VAL A 61 -7.19 17.67 59.40
C VAL A 61 -6.00 16.73 59.20
N ILE A 62 -5.66 15.92 60.21
CA ILE A 62 -4.59 14.90 60.12
C ILE A 62 -4.90 13.89 59.00
N ARG A 63 -6.13 13.36 58.95
CA ARG A 63 -6.53 12.41 57.90
C ARG A 63 -6.47 13.06 56.52
N ARG A 64 -6.84 14.33 56.38
CA ARG A 64 -6.79 15.05 55.10
C ARG A 64 -5.36 15.31 54.65
N ILE A 65 -4.45 15.66 55.55
CA ILE A 65 -3.01 15.85 55.27
C ILE A 65 -2.34 14.51 54.92
N LEU A 66 -2.68 13.42 55.63
CA LEU A 66 -2.15 12.09 55.35
C LEU A 66 -2.75 11.42 54.10
N SER A 67 -3.99 11.75 53.71
CA SER A 67 -4.66 11.18 52.52
C SER A 67 -4.57 12.01 51.24
N THR A 68 -4.16 13.29 51.32
CA THR A 68 -3.89 14.14 50.14
C THR A 68 -2.70 13.72 49.27
N PRO A 69 -1.57 13.16 49.78
CA PRO A 69 -0.47 12.77 48.89
C PRO A 69 -0.90 11.75 47.82
N GLY A 70 -1.83 10.85 48.15
CA GLY A 70 -2.37 9.87 47.18
C GLY A 70 -3.21 10.49 46.07
N THR A 71 -4.01 11.53 46.35
CA THR A 71 -4.89 12.17 45.35
C THR A 71 -4.13 13.18 44.48
N LEU A 72 -3.15 13.89 45.04
CA LEU A 72 -2.22 14.73 44.28
C LEU A 72 -1.28 13.91 43.38
N ALA A 73 -0.78 12.77 43.86
CA ALA A 73 0.03 11.87 43.05
C ALA A 73 -0.73 11.32 41.84
N ARG A 74 -2.03 11.00 41.99
CA ARG A 74 -2.90 10.57 40.88
C ARG A 74 -3.10 11.69 39.85
N ARG A 75 -3.47 12.90 40.29
CA ARG A 75 -3.63 14.06 39.39
C ARG A 75 -2.34 14.46 38.68
N SER A 76 -1.19 14.37 39.36
CA SER A 76 0.12 14.64 38.74
C SER A 76 0.47 13.59 37.68
N ARG A 77 0.18 12.31 37.93
CA ARG A 77 0.36 11.24 36.92
C ARG A 77 -0.54 11.44 35.71
N GLU A 78 -1.80 11.84 35.91
CA GLU A 78 -2.72 12.18 34.82
C GLU A 78 -2.20 13.35 33.98
N ARG A 79 -1.80 14.45 34.62
CA ARG A 79 -1.19 15.60 33.91
C ARG A 79 0.08 15.23 33.15
N ARG A 80 0.97 14.43 33.75
CA ARG A 80 2.18 13.93 33.05
C ARG A 80 1.81 13.08 31.84
N ARG A 81 0.76 12.28 31.95
CA ARG A 81 0.28 11.44 30.84
C ARG A 81 -0.32 12.29 29.72
N GLU A 82 -1.15 13.28 30.04
CA GLU A 82 -1.72 14.23 29.07
C GLU A 82 -0.60 14.96 28.32
N GLN A 83 0.34 15.54 29.07
CA GLN A 83 1.53 16.20 28.54
C GLN A 83 2.43 15.29 27.70
N GLY A 84 2.44 13.98 27.98
CA GLY A 84 3.17 13.00 27.19
C GLY A 84 2.45 12.64 25.88
N VAL A 85 1.12 12.60 25.90
CA VAL A 85 0.29 12.36 24.70
C VAL A 85 0.32 13.59 23.78
N GLU A 86 0.31 14.78 24.34
CA GLU A 86 0.47 16.05 23.61
C GLU A 86 1.84 16.09 22.91
N ALA A 87 2.94 15.85 23.64
CA ALA A 87 4.28 15.79 23.05
C ALA A 87 4.39 14.71 21.95
N LEU A 88 3.73 13.56 22.11
CA LEU A 88 3.67 12.53 21.08
C LEU A 88 2.94 13.03 19.82
N SER A 89 1.86 13.78 19.99
CA SER A 89 1.06 14.34 18.89
C SER A 89 1.87 15.40 18.13
N ASP A 90 2.51 16.31 18.86
CA ASP A 90 3.38 17.34 18.30
C ASP A 90 4.58 16.74 17.57
N ALA A 91 5.15 15.66 18.08
CA ALA A 91 6.25 14.95 17.43
C ALA A 91 5.81 14.33 16.08
N ILE A 92 4.59 13.79 15.99
CA ILE A 92 4.05 13.28 14.71
C ILE A 92 3.85 14.44 13.74
N ILE A 93 3.29 15.56 14.20
CA ILE A 93 3.06 16.75 13.37
C ILE A 93 4.39 17.30 12.85
N ALA A 94 5.40 17.43 13.71
CA ALA A 94 6.73 17.90 13.32
C ALA A 94 7.39 16.99 12.28
N LEU A 95 7.26 15.67 12.44
CA LEU A 95 7.80 14.70 11.48
C LEU A 95 7.12 14.82 10.11
N GLN A 96 5.79 14.99 10.09
CA GLN A 96 5.03 15.18 8.84
C GLN A 96 5.28 16.55 8.19
N ALA A 97 5.58 17.57 9.01
CA ALA A 97 5.98 18.90 8.54
C ALA A 97 7.42 18.93 7.99
N GLY A 98 8.16 17.82 8.05
CA GLY A 98 9.54 17.75 7.54
C GLY A 98 10.61 18.27 8.51
N ASP A 99 10.28 18.41 9.81
CA ASP A 99 11.24 18.78 10.86
C ASP A 99 11.55 17.56 11.76
N PRO A 100 12.44 16.66 11.32
CA PRO A 100 12.74 15.43 12.05
C PRO A 100 13.59 15.70 13.31
N ALA A 101 14.32 16.81 13.38
CA ALA A 101 15.09 17.19 14.57
C ALA A 101 14.17 17.54 15.74
N ARG A 102 13.16 18.38 15.49
CA ARG A 102 12.12 18.71 16.47
C ARG A 102 11.25 17.50 16.82
N ALA A 103 10.94 16.66 15.83
CA ALA A 103 10.22 15.41 16.09
C ALA A 103 11.00 14.49 17.05
N ARG A 104 12.32 14.37 16.88
CA ARG A 104 13.18 13.57 17.77
C ARG A 104 13.16 14.09 19.21
N SER A 105 13.30 15.40 19.41
CA SER A 105 13.27 15.98 20.78
C SER A 105 11.91 15.79 21.45
N LEU A 106 10.82 16.03 20.72
CA LEU A 106 9.46 15.84 21.24
C LEU A 106 9.13 14.37 21.51
N ALA A 107 9.65 13.44 20.70
CA ALA A 107 9.52 12.01 20.94
C ALA A 107 10.26 11.56 22.22
N ARG A 108 11.45 12.11 22.49
CA ARG A 108 12.18 11.89 23.75
C ARG A 108 11.42 12.44 24.96
N ASP A 109 10.86 13.64 24.84
CA ASP A 109 10.02 14.23 25.90
C ASP A 109 8.78 13.36 26.18
N ALA A 110 8.13 12.87 25.12
CA ALA A 110 7.02 11.93 25.23
C ALA A 110 7.46 10.62 25.89
N GLN A 111 8.63 10.06 25.55
CA GLN A 111 9.16 8.84 26.15
C GLN A 111 9.49 9.03 27.64
N ALA A 112 10.07 10.17 28.03
CA ALA A 112 10.36 10.49 29.42
C ALA A 112 9.08 10.58 30.28
N ARG A 113 7.99 11.08 29.69
CA ARG A 113 6.66 11.17 30.33
C ARG A 113 5.87 9.86 30.27
N LEU A 114 6.10 9.04 29.23
CA LEU A 114 5.41 7.78 28.93
C LEU A 114 6.40 6.63 28.68
N PRO A 115 7.16 6.17 29.69
CA PRO A 115 8.25 5.22 29.50
C PRO A 115 7.80 3.85 28.98
N ALA A 116 6.56 3.44 29.26
CA ALA A 116 5.97 2.18 28.80
C ALA A 116 5.27 2.30 27.43
N ASN A 117 5.18 3.49 26.84
CA ASN A 117 4.50 3.68 25.56
C ASN A 117 5.45 3.41 24.40
N ALA A 118 5.18 2.33 23.66
CA ALA A 118 5.99 1.97 22.52
C ALA A 118 5.86 2.91 21.33
N ALA A 119 4.75 3.65 21.21
CA ALA A 119 4.56 4.59 20.11
C ALA A 119 5.58 5.74 20.16
N ALA A 120 5.90 6.24 21.36
CA ALA A 120 6.92 7.28 21.54
C ALA A 120 8.31 6.80 21.08
N ARG A 121 8.67 5.55 21.41
CA ARG A 121 9.92 4.93 20.98
C ARG A 121 10.00 4.68 19.47
N LEU A 122 8.89 4.22 18.87
CA LEU A 122 8.80 4.05 17.40
C LEU A 122 8.96 5.39 16.68
N LEU A 123 8.38 6.45 17.24
CA LEU A 123 8.46 7.79 16.67
C LEU A 123 9.88 8.36 16.75
N GLU A 124 10.58 8.16 17.87
CA GLU A 124 11.99 8.53 17.98
C GLU A 124 12.84 7.78 16.94
N ALA A 125 12.67 6.47 16.80
CA ALA A 125 13.37 5.68 15.78
C ALA A 125 13.10 6.17 14.36
N ARG A 126 11.85 6.57 14.06
CA ARG A 126 11.47 7.12 12.74
C ARG A 126 12.05 8.51 12.51
N ALA A 127 12.14 9.34 13.54
CA ALA A 127 12.81 10.64 13.47
C ALA A 127 14.31 10.48 13.22
N ASP A 128 14.97 9.50 13.86
CA ASP A 128 16.37 9.17 13.61
C ASP A 128 16.60 8.72 12.15
N LEU A 129 15.72 7.89 11.59
CA LEU A 129 15.77 7.54 10.16
C LEU A 129 15.64 8.76 9.25
N ALA A 130 14.70 9.66 9.56
CA ALA A 130 14.47 10.87 8.77
C ALA A 130 15.65 11.87 8.86
N LEU A 131 16.39 11.87 9.97
CA LEU A 131 17.65 12.61 10.13
C LEU A 131 18.84 11.96 9.43
N GLY A 132 18.72 10.69 9.00
CA GLY A 132 19.83 9.91 8.46
C GLY A 132 20.74 9.28 9.52
N ASP A 133 20.37 9.32 10.81
CA ASP A 133 21.09 8.68 11.92
C ASP A 133 20.78 7.17 11.96
N MET A 134 21.28 6.47 10.94
CA MET A 134 21.02 5.06 10.70
C MET A 134 21.45 4.13 11.85
N PRO A 135 22.59 4.34 12.54
CA PRO A 135 22.99 3.52 13.67
C PRO A 135 22.01 3.64 14.85
N ALA A 136 21.63 4.86 15.23
CA ALA A 136 20.70 5.10 16.35
C ALA A 136 19.31 4.52 16.05
N ALA A 137 18.79 4.76 14.84
CA ALA A 137 17.52 4.19 14.40
C ALA A 137 17.50 2.66 14.52
N ARG A 138 18.59 2.00 14.11
CA ARG A 138 18.71 0.53 14.15
C ARG A 138 18.69 0.01 15.59
N GLU A 139 19.36 0.68 16.51
CA GLU A 139 19.36 0.31 17.93
C GLU A 139 17.96 0.46 18.54
N HIS A 140 17.29 1.59 18.28
CA HIS A 140 15.93 1.82 18.74
C HIS A 140 14.93 0.80 18.19
N TYR A 141 15.02 0.45 16.89
CA TYR A 141 14.17 -0.61 16.33
C TYR A 141 14.48 -1.99 16.91
N ARG A 142 15.75 -2.33 17.16
CA ARG A 142 16.11 -3.60 17.81
C ARG A 142 15.50 -3.73 19.20
N ALA A 143 15.53 -2.67 19.99
CA ALA A 143 14.87 -2.65 21.31
C ALA A 143 13.35 -2.88 21.21
N LEU A 144 12.73 -2.48 20.09
CA LEU A 144 11.30 -2.63 19.84
C LEU A 144 10.90 -4.01 19.30
N ILE A 145 11.85 -4.83 18.83
CA ILE A 145 11.58 -6.22 18.42
C ILE A 145 11.27 -7.10 19.63
N ALA A 146 11.74 -6.74 20.83
CA ALA A 146 11.55 -7.54 22.05
C ALA A 146 10.08 -7.70 22.47
N SER A 147 9.17 -6.84 22.00
CA SER A 147 7.73 -6.97 22.26
C SER A 147 6.98 -7.32 20.98
N GLU A 148 6.16 -8.37 21.04
CA GLU A 148 5.34 -8.83 19.90
C GLU A 148 4.44 -7.72 19.34
N LYS A 149 3.90 -6.85 20.20
CA LYS A 149 3.04 -5.71 19.81
C LYS A 149 3.74 -4.69 18.92
N THR A 150 5.07 -4.60 18.98
CA THR A 150 5.86 -3.57 18.31
C THR A 150 6.83 -4.13 17.29
N ALA A 151 7.08 -5.44 17.35
CA ALA A 151 8.03 -6.13 16.50
C ALA A 151 7.72 -5.92 15.01
N VAL A 152 6.45 -6.04 14.59
CA VAL A 152 6.07 -5.86 13.18
C VAL A 152 6.37 -4.44 12.69
N ALA A 153 6.02 -3.41 13.47
CA ALA A 153 6.30 -2.02 13.11
C ALA A 153 7.81 -1.71 13.08
N ALA A 154 8.57 -2.29 14.02
CA ALA A 154 10.02 -2.15 14.05
C ALA A 154 10.69 -2.84 12.85
N LEU A 155 10.20 -4.02 12.46
CA LEU A 155 10.67 -4.74 11.28
C LEU A 155 10.38 -3.98 9.99
N THR A 156 9.25 -3.25 9.89
CA THR A 156 8.99 -2.36 8.75
C THR A 156 10.04 -1.26 8.65
N GLY A 157 10.36 -0.58 9.76
CA GLY A 157 11.39 0.46 9.76
C GLY A 157 12.77 -0.06 9.37
N LEU A 158 13.14 -1.24 9.87
CA LEU A 158 14.41 -1.91 9.49
C LEU A 158 14.41 -2.41 8.05
N TYR A 159 13.27 -2.85 7.53
CA TYR A 159 13.11 -3.22 6.13
C TYR A 159 13.34 -2.02 5.20
N ASP A 160 12.67 -0.90 5.48
CA ASP A 160 12.84 0.34 4.71
C ASP A 160 14.28 0.85 4.78
N GLN A 161 14.88 0.82 5.98
CA GLN A 161 16.29 1.15 6.17
C GLN A 161 17.23 0.25 5.36
N ALA A 162 16.97 -1.06 5.33
CA ALA A 162 17.78 -1.99 4.54
C ALA A 162 17.63 -1.74 3.03
N ARG A 163 16.44 -1.35 2.57
CA ARG A 163 16.20 -0.97 1.18
C ARG A 163 16.92 0.31 0.78
N THR A 164 16.88 1.35 1.62
CA THR A 164 17.60 2.61 1.34
C THR A 164 19.11 2.41 1.32
N GLN A 165 19.63 1.44 2.09
CA GLN A 165 21.04 1.05 2.07
C GLN A 165 21.41 0.07 0.94
N ASN A 166 20.47 -0.26 0.04
CA ASN A 166 20.66 -1.23 -1.04
C ASN A 166 21.14 -2.62 -0.54
N ARG A 167 20.57 -3.09 0.59
CA ARG A 167 20.85 -4.39 1.21
C ARG A 167 19.64 -5.32 1.10
N PRO A 168 19.36 -5.89 -0.10
CA PRO A 168 18.15 -6.67 -0.35
C PRO A 168 18.03 -7.92 0.53
N GLU A 169 19.12 -8.62 0.79
CA GLU A 169 19.11 -9.83 1.64
C GLU A 169 18.73 -9.53 3.11
N ALA A 170 19.21 -8.40 3.63
CA ALA A 170 18.85 -7.95 4.98
C ALA A 170 17.38 -7.52 5.03
N ALA A 171 16.91 -6.78 4.02
CA ALA A 171 15.51 -6.39 3.88
C ALA A 171 14.60 -7.64 3.86
N LEU A 172 14.91 -8.61 3.00
CA LEU A 172 14.16 -9.86 2.90
C LEU A 172 14.12 -10.62 4.23
N THR A 173 15.23 -10.65 4.98
CA THR A 173 15.28 -11.27 6.32
C THR A 173 14.28 -10.61 7.28
N PHE A 174 14.15 -9.28 7.24
CA PHE A 174 13.16 -8.57 8.06
C PHE A 174 11.72 -8.82 7.59
N ALA A 175 11.48 -8.85 6.27
CA ALA A 175 10.17 -9.18 5.70
C ALA A 175 9.71 -10.59 6.09
N ARG A 176 10.59 -11.61 5.98
CA ARG A 176 10.29 -13.00 6.40
C ARG A 176 9.98 -13.08 7.90
N LYS A 177 10.74 -12.37 8.74
CA LYS A 177 10.46 -12.30 10.19
C LYS A 177 9.11 -11.63 10.47
N ALA A 178 8.77 -10.56 9.75
CA ALA A 178 7.50 -9.86 9.91
C ALA A 178 6.33 -10.75 9.51
N LEU A 179 6.47 -11.50 8.40
CA LEU A 179 5.46 -12.45 7.93
C LEU A 179 5.29 -13.63 8.90
N ALA A 180 6.36 -14.11 9.52
CA ALA A 180 6.30 -15.18 10.52
C ALA A 180 5.55 -14.74 11.81
N LEU A 181 5.71 -13.48 12.23
CA LEU A 181 5.00 -12.93 13.38
C LEU A 181 3.54 -12.57 13.07
N ALA A 182 3.30 -12.03 11.88
CA ALA A 182 1.98 -11.60 11.43
C ALA A 182 1.71 -12.09 9.99
N PRO A 183 1.17 -13.32 9.82
CA PRO A 183 0.93 -13.90 8.49
C PRO A 183 -0.03 -13.12 7.60
N GLY A 184 -0.92 -12.31 8.20
CA GLY A 184 -1.85 -11.43 7.46
C GLY A 184 -1.27 -10.09 7.04
N ASN A 185 0.02 -9.84 7.27
CA ASN A 185 0.63 -8.56 6.94
C ASN A 185 0.93 -8.43 5.43
N GLY A 186 0.15 -7.60 4.74
CA GLY A 186 0.23 -7.41 3.29
C GLY A 186 1.61 -6.99 2.77
N TRP A 187 2.27 -5.99 3.37
CA TRP A 187 3.56 -5.50 2.84
C TRP A 187 4.67 -6.56 2.97
N ALA A 188 4.67 -7.32 4.07
CA ALA A 188 5.67 -8.36 4.31
C ALA A 188 5.42 -9.54 3.39
N ALA A 189 4.15 -9.89 3.16
CA ALA A 189 3.75 -10.89 2.19
C ALA A 189 4.19 -10.49 0.78
N ASP A 190 3.84 -9.29 0.30
CA ASP A 190 4.21 -8.82 -1.03
C ASP A 190 5.75 -8.78 -1.21
N ALA A 191 6.51 -8.34 -0.19
CA ALA A 191 7.98 -8.30 -0.27
C ALA A 191 8.63 -9.69 -0.40
N VAL A 192 8.13 -10.69 0.34
CA VAL A 192 8.61 -12.07 0.22
C VAL A 192 8.18 -12.68 -1.12
N PHE A 193 6.94 -12.43 -1.53
CA PHE A 193 6.40 -12.91 -2.81
C PHE A 193 7.17 -12.37 -4.01
N ASP A 194 7.50 -11.07 -4.02
CA ASP A 194 8.28 -10.43 -5.08
C ASP A 194 9.71 -11.00 -5.15
N ASP A 195 10.30 -11.40 -4.02
CA ASP A 195 11.59 -12.08 -4.00
C ASP A 195 11.52 -13.51 -4.55
N LEU A 196 10.49 -14.28 -4.16
CA LEU A 196 10.27 -15.64 -4.65
C LEU A 196 10.07 -15.65 -6.17
N THR A 197 9.23 -14.75 -6.69
CA THR A 197 9.00 -14.64 -8.13
C THR A 197 10.27 -14.24 -8.86
N ARG A 198 11.00 -13.22 -8.39
CA ARG A 198 12.29 -12.81 -8.98
C ARG A 198 13.33 -13.94 -9.05
N ARG A 199 13.35 -14.84 -8.05
CA ARG A 199 14.26 -15.99 -8.01
C ARG A 199 13.77 -17.20 -8.82
N GLY A 200 12.61 -17.12 -9.47
CA GLY A 200 11.99 -18.26 -10.16
C GLY A 200 11.49 -19.36 -9.21
N GLN A 201 11.30 -19.05 -7.92
CA GLN A 201 10.80 -19.99 -6.91
C GLN A 201 9.27 -20.10 -6.98
N TRP A 202 8.76 -20.45 -8.15
CA TRP A 202 7.33 -20.52 -8.45
C TRP A 202 6.59 -21.46 -7.50
N ALA A 203 7.24 -22.59 -7.15
CA ALA A 203 6.98 -23.48 -6.01
C ALA A 203 6.20 -22.82 -4.86
N GLU A 204 6.98 -22.02 -4.15
CA GLU A 204 6.64 -21.34 -2.92
C GLU A 204 5.71 -20.15 -3.18
N ALA A 205 5.88 -19.46 -4.31
CA ALA A 205 5.01 -18.35 -4.69
C ALA A 205 3.54 -18.79 -4.83
N VAL A 206 3.26 -19.94 -5.45
CA VAL A 206 1.89 -20.49 -5.54
C VAL A 206 1.35 -20.88 -4.17
N ALA A 207 2.17 -21.51 -3.32
CA ALA A 207 1.76 -21.87 -1.96
C ALA A 207 1.34 -20.64 -1.15
N MET A 208 2.08 -19.54 -1.30
CA MET A 208 1.79 -18.27 -0.66
C MET A 208 0.48 -17.65 -1.15
N VAL A 209 0.25 -17.63 -2.47
CA VAL A 209 -1.03 -17.15 -3.05
C VAL A 209 -2.21 -18.01 -2.58
N ASN A 210 -2.03 -19.32 -2.44
CA ASN A 210 -3.07 -20.23 -1.97
C ASN A 210 -3.53 -19.93 -0.54
N VAL A 211 -2.61 -19.53 0.35
CA VAL A 211 -2.91 -19.16 1.74
C VAL A 211 -3.50 -17.74 1.85
N GLU A 212 -3.26 -16.87 0.87
CA GLU A 212 -3.82 -15.50 0.84
C GLU A 212 -5.36 -15.53 0.97
N GLN A 213 -5.88 -14.84 1.99
CA GLN A 213 -7.33 -14.73 2.20
C GLN A 213 -7.92 -13.71 1.23
N ALA A 214 -8.97 -14.11 0.52
CA ALA A 214 -9.67 -13.25 -0.43
C ALA A 214 -11.04 -12.84 0.16
N THR A 215 -11.14 -11.60 0.65
CA THR A 215 -12.32 -11.14 1.38
C THR A 215 -13.45 -10.73 0.43
N ASN A 216 -13.10 -10.08 -0.67
CA ASN A 216 -14.06 -9.56 -1.64
C ASN A 216 -13.89 -10.24 -3.03
N ARG A 217 -14.73 -9.84 -4.00
CA ARG A 217 -14.68 -10.38 -5.37
C ARG A 217 -13.38 -9.98 -6.09
N GLU A 218 -12.87 -8.77 -5.84
CA GLU A 218 -11.67 -8.24 -6.47
C GLU A 218 -10.41 -8.99 -5.99
N ASP A 219 -10.31 -9.29 -4.70
CA ASP A 219 -9.25 -10.10 -4.11
C ASP A 219 -9.22 -11.49 -4.72
N ARG A 220 -10.40 -12.11 -4.93
CA ARG A 220 -10.49 -13.42 -5.59
C ARG A 220 -10.02 -13.35 -7.04
N ALA A 221 -10.37 -12.27 -7.76
CA ALA A 221 -9.91 -12.06 -9.13
C ALA A 221 -8.39 -11.83 -9.18
N ARG A 222 -7.85 -10.99 -8.29
CA ARG A 222 -6.40 -10.75 -8.15
C ARG A 222 -5.66 -12.03 -7.83
N LYS A 223 -6.13 -12.82 -6.87
CA LYS A 223 -5.56 -14.11 -6.49
C LYS A 223 -5.53 -15.09 -7.66
N ARG A 224 -6.66 -15.26 -8.37
CA ARG A 224 -6.75 -16.12 -9.57
C ARG A 224 -5.78 -15.66 -10.66
N ARG A 225 -5.67 -14.33 -10.87
CA ARG A 225 -4.76 -13.77 -11.86
C ARG A 225 -3.30 -13.98 -11.50
N ARG A 226 -2.89 -13.69 -10.26
CA ARG A 226 -1.53 -14.00 -9.76
C ARG A 226 -1.19 -15.47 -9.96
N GLN A 227 -2.09 -16.37 -9.57
CA GLN A 227 -1.87 -17.81 -9.74
C GLN A 227 -1.75 -18.21 -11.21
N ALA A 228 -2.63 -17.72 -12.08
CA ALA A 228 -2.58 -18.02 -13.52
C ALA A 228 -1.26 -17.54 -14.15
N VAL A 229 -0.77 -16.36 -13.76
CA VAL A 229 0.51 -15.81 -14.25
C VAL A 229 1.68 -16.68 -13.80
N ILE A 230 1.71 -17.13 -12.54
CA ILE A 230 2.76 -18.02 -12.05
C ILE A 230 2.73 -19.38 -12.78
N GLU A 231 1.54 -19.98 -12.95
CA GLU A 231 1.43 -21.24 -13.70
C GLU A 231 1.86 -21.06 -15.16
N THR A 232 1.61 -19.90 -15.76
CA THR A 232 2.09 -19.60 -17.12
C THR A 232 3.60 -19.42 -17.18
N ALA A 233 4.20 -18.80 -16.16
CA ALA A 233 5.67 -18.69 -16.03
C ALA A 233 6.32 -20.08 -15.94
N ARG A 234 5.77 -20.97 -15.09
CA ARG A 234 6.20 -22.37 -15.00
C ARG A 234 6.04 -23.12 -16.31
N ALA A 235 4.91 -22.90 -17.01
CA ALA A 235 4.67 -23.51 -18.31
C ALA A 235 5.74 -23.12 -19.33
N ARG A 236 6.13 -21.83 -19.35
CA ARG A 236 7.18 -21.32 -20.24
C ARG A 236 8.54 -21.93 -19.94
N GLU A 237 8.95 -21.97 -18.67
CA GLU A 237 10.23 -22.56 -18.28
C GLU A 237 10.29 -24.08 -18.55
N ALA A 238 9.17 -24.77 -18.38
CA ALA A 238 9.07 -26.20 -18.64
C ALA A 238 8.91 -26.52 -20.14
N GLU A 239 8.50 -25.58 -21.00
CA GLU A 239 8.12 -25.85 -22.40
C GLU A 239 9.21 -26.59 -23.19
N THR A 240 10.49 -26.27 -22.95
CA THR A 240 11.62 -26.88 -23.65
C THR A 240 12.04 -28.22 -23.05
N ASN A 241 11.93 -28.38 -21.72
CA ASN A 241 12.49 -29.53 -21.00
C ASN A 241 11.46 -30.62 -20.70
N ASP A 242 10.23 -30.22 -20.35
CA ASP A 242 9.10 -31.10 -20.06
C ASP A 242 7.80 -30.51 -20.64
N PRO A 243 7.52 -30.78 -21.93
CA PRO A 243 6.32 -30.27 -22.59
C PRO A 243 5.00 -30.75 -21.98
N LEU A 244 4.99 -31.89 -21.28
CA LEU A 244 3.76 -32.41 -20.66
C LEU A 244 3.44 -31.63 -19.39
N ALA A 245 4.42 -31.44 -18.51
CA ALA A 245 4.26 -30.58 -17.35
C ALA A 245 3.92 -29.14 -17.76
N ALA A 246 4.58 -28.62 -18.80
CA ALA A 246 4.28 -27.29 -19.34
C ALA A 246 2.83 -27.16 -19.79
N LEU A 247 2.29 -28.19 -20.47
CA LEU A 247 0.90 -28.21 -20.90
C LEU A 247 -0.07 -28.21 -19.70
N ASP A 248 0.21 -29.01 -18.67
CA ASP A 248 -0.63 -29.07 -17.47
C ASP A 248 -0.66 -27.72 -16.72
N HIS A 249 0.49 -27.05 -16.60
CA HIS A 249 0.60 -25.70 -16.05
C HIS A 249 -0.17 -24.68 -16.90
N ALA A 250 -0.01 -24.69 -18.23
CA ALA A 250 -0.71 -23.79 -19.13
C ALA A 250 -2.23 -23.99 -19.09
N LEU A 251 -2.71 -25.24 -19.06
CA LEU A 251 -4.13 -25.55 -18.93
C LEU A 251 -4.69 -25.15 -17.57
N THR A 252 -3.90 -25.27 -16.50
CA THR A 252 -4.27 -24.79 -15.16
C THR A 252 -4.42 -23.28 -15.14
N ALA A 253 -3.50 -22.54 -15.77
CA ALA A 253 -3.62 -21.10 -15.95
C ALA A 253 -4.89 -20.73 -16.72
N LEU A 254 -5.23 -21.45 -17.80
CA LEU A 254 -6.45 -21.21 -18.59
C LEU A 254 -7.75 -21.56 -17.84
N LYS A 255 -7.71 -22.47 -16.86
CA LYS A 255 -8.87 -22.70 -15.98
C LYS A 255 -9.14 -21.49 -15.07
N LEU A 256 -8.08 -20.78 -14.66
CA LEU A 256 -8.15 -19.62 -13.78
C LEU A 256 -8.45 -18.33 -14.56
N LEU A 257 -7.84 -18.17 -15.73
CA LEU A 257 -8.03 -17.07 -16.68
C LEU A 257 -8.23 -17.63 -18.10
N PRO A 258 -9.48 -17.87 -18.53
CA PRO A 258 -9.80 -18.51 -19.80
C PRO A 258 -9.26 -17.82 -21.05
N ASP A 259 -9.06 -16.50 -20.98
CA ASP A 259 -8.69 -15.66 -22.11
C ASP A 259 -7.23 -15.15 -22.00
N PHE A 260 -6.41 -15.79 -21.16
CA PHE A 260 -5.01 -15.42 -21.00
C PHE A 260 -4.17 -15.89 -22.17
N VAL A 261 -3.85 -14.97 -23.08
CA VAL A 261 -3.14 -15.23 -24.33
C VAL A 261 -1.82 -15.98 -24.14
N PRO A 262 -0.91 -15.58 -23.23
CA PRO A 262 0.40 -16.24 -23.12
C PRO A 262 0.28 -17.74 -22.79
N ALA A 263 -0.60 -18.10 -21.86
CA ALA A 263 -0.87 -19.52 -21.53
C ALA A 263 -1.46 -20.29 -22.72
N ALA A 264 -2.36 -19.67 -23.48
CA ALA A 264 -2.96 -20.29 -24.65
C ALA A 264 -1.95 -20.55 -25.77
N LEU A 265 -1.01 -19.63 -25.99
CA LEU A 265 0.04 -19.80 -27.00
C LEU A 265 0.97 -20.97 -26.66
N ILE A 266 1.40 -21.09 -25.40
CA ILE A 266 2.23 -22.22 -24.92
C ILE A 266 1.47 -23.55 -25.10
N ALA A 267 0.24 -23.64 -24.60
CA ALA A 267 -0.56 -24.85 -24.72
C ALA A 267 -0.80 -25.24 -26.19
N ALA A 268 -1.11 -24.27 -27.05
CA ALA A 268 -1.33 -24.50 -28.47
C ALA A 268 -0.06 -24.98 -29.18
N ARG A 269 1.11 -24.39 -28.89
CA ARG A 269 2.40 -24.80 -29.47
C ARG A 269 2.74 -26.25 -29.10
N ILE A 270 2.52 -26.62 -27.84
CA ILE A 270 2.72 -28.00 -27.39
C ILE A 270 1.74 -28.96 -28.09
N HIS A 271 0.46 -28.61 -28.21
CA HIS A 271 -0.51 -29.42 -28.96
C HIS A 271 -0.12 -29.58 -30.43
N ILE A 272 0.36 -28.53 -31.09
CA ILE A 272 0.84 -28.57 -32.48
C ILE A 272 2.03 -29.53 -32.62
N ASN A 273 3.03 -29.39 -31.75
CA ASN A 273 4.22 -30.24 -31.76
C ASN A 273 3.90 -31.72 -31.51
N ARG A 274 2.82 -32.01 -30.77
CA ARG A 274 2.31 -33.37 -30.53
C ARG A 274 1.40 -33.91 -31.65
N GLY A 275 1.16 -33.14 -32.72
CA GLY A 275 0.25 -33.51 -33.80
C GLY A 275 -1.24 -33.36 -33.45
N GLU A 276 -1.57 -32.78 -32.29
CA GLU A 276 -2.95 -32.53 -31.84
C GLU A 276 -3.52 -31.22 -32.43
N THR A 277 -3.30 -30.98 -33.72
CA THR A 277 -3.63 -29.72 -34.41
C THR A 277 -5.08 -29.29 -34.23
N ARG A 278 -6.03 -30.24 -34.20
CA ARG A 278 -7.46 -29.93 -33.98
C ARG A 278 -7.71 -29.27 -32.62
N LYS A 279 -7.04 -29.74 -31.55
CA LYS A 279 -7.17 -29.15 -30.21
C LYS A 279 -6.54 -27.77 -30.17
N ALA A 280 -5.34 -27.62 -30.74
CA ALA A 280 -4.65 -26.33 -30.83
C ALA A 280 -5.50 -25.29 -31.57
N MET A 281 -6.01 -25.64 -32.75
CA MET A 281 -6.86 -24.76 -33.55
C MET A 281 -8.16 -24.38 -32.83
N SER A 282 -8.81 -25.34 -32.15
CA SER A 282 -10.01 -25.07 -31.35
C SER A 282 -9.72 -24.08 -30.22
N LEU A 283 -8.62 -24.29 -29.48
CA LEU A 283 -8.18 -23.39 -28.42
C LEU A 283 -7.89 -21.98 -28.94
N LEU A 284 -7.06 -21.87 -29.99
CA LEU A 284 -6.68 -20.58 -30.57
C LEU A 284 -7.89 -19.82 -31.14
N ARG A 285 -8.84 -20.52 -31.80
CA ARG A 285 -10.07 -19.92 -32.30
C ARG A 285 -10.91 -19.31 -31.16
N ARG A 286 -10.99 -19.99 -30.02
CA ARG A 286 -11.70 -19.48 -28.83
C ARG A 286 -11.03 -18.21 -28.30
N ILE A 287 -9.71 -18.22 -28.16
CA ILE A 287 -8.95 -17.08 -27.64
C ILE A 287 -8.98 -15.89 -28.61
N TRP A 288 -8.91 -16.15 -29.92
CA TRP A 288 -9.03 -15.13 -30.95
C TRP A 288 -10.35 -14.37 -30.83
N ARG A 289 -11.48 -15.08 -30.68
CA ARG A 289 -12.80 -14.46 -30.51
C ARG A 289 -12.91 -13.56 -29.27
N ALA A 290 -12.16 -13.87 -28.20
CA ALA A 290 -12.17 -13.09 -26.97
C ALA A 290 -11.21 -11.88 -27.00
N THR A 291 -10.07 -12.00 -27.70
CA THR A 291 -8.94 -11.06 -27.55
C THR A 291 -8.52 -10.36 -28.84
N GLY A 292 -8.69 -10.99 -30.01
CA GLY A 292 -8.19 -10.49 -31.29
C GLY A 292 -6.66 -10.33 -31.34
N HIS A 293 -5.91 -11.06 -30.51
CA HIS A 293 -4.47 -10.88 -30.36
C HIS A 293 -3.68 -11.38 -31.58
N PRO A 294 -2.74 -10.60 -32.15
CA PRO A 294 -2.03 -10.96 -33.40
C PRO A 294 -1.24 -12.26 -33.31
N ASP A 295 -0.56 -12.53 -32.18
CA ASP A 295 0.17 -13.79 -31.98
C ASP A 295 -0.71 -15.04 -32.06
N VAL A 296 -1.99 -14.91 -31.68
CA VAL A 296 -2.96 -16.02 -31.76
C VAL A 296 -3.30 -16.29 -33.22
N ALA A 297 -3.49 -15.24 -34.03
CA ALA A 297 -3.69 -15.39 -35.47
C ALA A 297 -2.45 -15.97 -36.15
N ALA A 298 -1.26 -15.48 -35.80
CA ALA A 298 0.00 -16.01 -36.33
C ALA A 298 0.14 -17.51 -36.01
N LEU A 299 0.00 -17.91 -34.75
CA LEU A 299 0.11 -19.32 -34.38
C LEU A 299 -1.01 -20.18 -35.00
N TYR A 300 -2.22 -19.64 -35.16
CA TYR A 300 -3.32 -20.34 -35.82
C TYR A 300 -3.04 -20.58 -37.31
N ALA A 301 -2.46 -19.60 -38.01
CA ALA A 301 -2.04 -19.74 -39.40
C ALA A 301 -1.00 -20.86 -39.56
N HIS A 302 -0.05 -20.95 -38.62
CA HIS A 302 1.04 -21.93 -38.59
C HIS A 302 0.71 -23.23 -37.82
N ALA A 303 -0.54 -23.45 -37.40
CA ALA A 303 -0.92 -24.59 -36.58
C ALA A 303 -0.71 -25.96 -37.26
N GLN A 304 -0.61 -25.98 -38.58
CA GLN A 304 -0.28 -27.17 -39.36
C GLN A 304 1.13 -27.00 -39.95
N PRO A 305 2.13 -27.74 -39.43
CA PRO A 305 3.47 -27.74 -40.00
C PRO A 305 3.45 -28.17 -41.47
N GLY A 306 4.24 -27.49 -42.31
CA GLY A 306 4.34 -27.79 -43.74
C GLY A 306 3.23 -27.20 -44.63
N ALA A 307 2.25 -26.47 -44.08
CA ALA A 307 1.21 -25.83 -44.87
C ALA A 307 1.77 -24.69 -45.76
N SER A 308 1.28 -24.61 -47.00
CA SER A 308 1.65 -23.54 -47.94
C SER A 308 1.09 -22.18 -47.53
N ALA A 309 1.64 -21.08 -48.04
CA ALA A 309 1.14 -19.74 -47.73
C ALA A 309 -0.34 -19.55 -48.09
N VAL A 310 -0.79 -20.13 -49.21
CA VAL A 310 -2.20 -20.12 -49.65
C VAL A 310 -3.10 -20.88 -48.65
N GLU A 311 -2.63 -22.02 -48.13
CA GLU A 311 -3.37 -22.76 -47.10
C GLU A 311 -3.43 -22.01 -45.77
N ARG A 312 -2.34 -21.31 -45.39
CA ARG A 312 -2.33 -20.44 -44.20
C ARG A 312 -3.34 -19.31 -44.33
N LEU A 313 -3.39 -18.65 -45.49
CA LEU A 313 -4.36 -17.61 -45.80
C LEU A 313 -5.79 -18.14 -45.72
N LYS A 314 -6.08 -19.26 -46.40
CA LYS A 314 -7.40 -19.90 -46.38
C LYS A 314 -7.84 -20.20 -44.94
N ARG A 315 -6.93 -20.72 -44.12
CA ARG A 315 -7.17 -21.03 -42.71
C ARG A 315 -7.50 -19.78 -41.91
N LEU A 316 -6.74 -18.70 -42.06
CA LEU A 316 -7.04 -17.42 -41.38
C LEU A 316 -8.39 -16.84 -41.81
N GLY A 317 -8.77 -16.99 -43.08
CA GLY A 317 -10.10 -16.62 -43.58
C GLY A 317 -11.25 -17.35 -42.90
N GLU A 318 -11.02 -18.49 -42.23
CA GLU A 318 -12.06 -19.18 -41.44
C GLU A 318 -12.36 -18.51 -40.09
N ILE A 319 -11.44 -17.69 -39.57
CA ILE A 319 -11.56 -17.05 -38.24
C ILE A 319 -11.61 -15.51 -38.31
N ILE A 320 -11.21 -14.92 -39.43
CA ILE A 320 -11.27 -13.48 -39.68
C ILE A 320 -12.37 -13.21 -40.70
N GLU A 321 -13.37 -12.44 -40.27
CA GLU A 321 -14.44 -11.97 -41.15
C GLU A 321 -13.90 -10.97 -42.18
N THR A 322 -14.56 -10.89 -43.34
CA THR A 322 -14.26 -9.89 -44.38
C THR A 322 -15.51 -9.02 -44.60
N PRO A 323 -15.43 -7.68 -44.41
CA PRO A 323 -14.24 -6.91 -44.03
C PRO A 323 -13.78 -7.16 -42.57
N PRO A 324 -12.47 -7.03 -42.27
CA PRO A 324 -11.96 -7.29 -40.92
C PRO A 324 -12.55 -6.35 -39.86
N PRO A 325 -12.97 -6.87 -38.69
CA PRO A 325 -13.70 -6.09 -37.68
C PRO A 325 -12.83 -5.08 -36.92
N HIS A 326 -11.51 -5.32 -36.84
CA HIS A 326 -10.56 -4.45 -36.15
C HIS A 326 -9.18 -4.51 -36.79
N ARG A 327 -8.34 -3.52 -36.50
CA ARG A 327 -7.02 -3.34 -37.12
C ARG A 327 -6.12 -4.57 -37.04
N ALA A 328 -6.03 -5.21 -35.86
CA ALA A 328 -5.21 -6.41 -35.69
C ALA A 328 -5.66 -7.58 -36.59
N ALA A 329 -6.97 -7.74 -36.82
CA ALA A 329 -7.49 -8.74 -37.75
C ALA A 329 -7.14 -8.38 -39.20
N GLY A 330 -7.28 -7.11 -39.57
CA GLY A 330 -6.88 -6.62 -40.90
C GLY A 330 -5.39 -6.84 -41.17
N MET A 331 -4.53 -6.52 -40.20
CA MET A 331 -3.08 -6.73 -40.30
C MET A 331 -2.71 -8.21 -40.40
N ALA A 332 -3.33 -9.08 -39.60
CA ALA A 332 -3.09 -10.52 -39.66
C ALA A 332 -3.51 -11.13 -41.01
N LEU A 333 -4.69 -10.76 -41.51
CA LEU A 333 -5.17 -11.20 -42.82
C LEU A 333 -4.30 -10.67 -43.95
N ALA A 334 -3.89 -9.40 -43.88
CA ALA A 334 -3.03 -8.79 -44.89
C ALA A 334 -1.63 -9.42 -44.93
N ARG A 335 -1.01 -9.68 -43.77
CA ARG A 335 0.27 -10.38 -43.69
C ARG A 335 0.19 -11.76 -44.37
N ALA A 336 -0.87 -12.53 -44.10
CA ALA A 336 -1.04 -13.84 -44.73
C ALA A 336 -1.37 -13.75 -46.23
N ALA A 337 -2.07 -12.71 -46.67
CA ALA A 337 -2.36 -12.46 -48.08
C ALA A 337 -1.08 -12.06 -48.85
N ILE A 338 -0.22 -11.23 -48.25
CA ILE A 338 1.11 -10.88 -48.77
C ILE A 338 1.98 -12.14 -48.92
N ASP A 339 2.06 -12.98 -47.89
CA ASP A 339 2.80 -14.25 -47.95
C ASP A 339 2.32 -15.17 -49.08
N ALA A 340 1.02 -15.11 -49.41
CA ALA A 340 0.38 -15.88 -50.47
C ALA A 340 0.40 -15.16 -51.84
N TYR A 341 1.03 -13.97 -51.94
CA TYR A 341 1.03 -13.10 -53.11
C TYR A 341 -0.36 -12.65 -53.59
N ASP A 342 -1.38 -12.70 -52.72
CA ASP A 342 -2.73 -12.18 -52.97
C ASP A 342 -2.81 -10.69 -52.59
N TRP A 343 -2.18 -9.87 -53.42
CA TRP A 343 -2.11 -8.42 -53.20
C TRP A 343 -3.48 -7.71 -53.17
N PRO A 344 -4.47 -8.05 -54.03
CA PRO A 344 -5.79 -7.45 -53.95
C PRO A 344 -6.46 -7.68 -52.60
N LEU A 345 -6.40 -8.90 -52.08
CA LEU A 345 -6.97 -9.21 -50.77
C LEU A 345 -6.21 -8.49 -49.64
N ALA A 346 -4.87 -8.46 -49.71
CA ALA A 346 -4.06 -7.74 -48.73
C ALA A 346 -4.44 -6.25 -48.63
N ARG A 347 -4.59 -5.59 -49.79
CA ARG A 347 -5.02 -4.19 -49.87
C ARG A 347 -6.46 -4.02 -49.35
N GLN A 348 -7.37 -4.91 -49.73
CA GLN A 348 -8.76 -4.86 -49.26
C GLN A 348 -8.86 -5.00 -47.74
N ALA A 349 -8.05 -5.88 -47.14
CA ALA A 349 -8.03 -6.10 -45.69
C ALA A 349 -7.53 -4.87 -44.90
N LEU A 350 -6.60 -4.09 -45.46
CA LEU A 350 -6.04 -2.89 -44.82
C LEU A 350 -6.76 -1.59 -45.17
N ALA A 351 -7.55 -1.55 -46.24
CA ALA A 351 -8.22 -0.34 -46.72
C ALA A 351 -8.98 0.43 -45.62
N PRO A 352 -9.72 -0.22 -44.69
CA PRO A 352 -10.40 0.49 -43.60
C PRO A 352 -9.45 1.16 -42.59
N PHE A 353 -8.20 0.72 -42.50
CA PHE A 353 -7.22 1.14 -41.49
C PHE A 353 -6.09 2.02 -42.05
N ALA A 354 -6.06 2.25 -43.36
CA ALA A 354 -5.01 3.00 -44.06
C ALA A 354 -5.22 4.54 -44.07
N GLY A 355 -6.11 5.06 -43.23
CA GLY A 355 -6.42 6.50 -43.11
C GLY A 355 -5.36 7.29 -42.32
N SER A 356 -5.75 8.45 -41.78
CA SER A 356 -4.87 9.32 -40.96
C SER A 356 -4.32 8.64 -39.71
N ASP A 357 -5.09 7.70 -39.16
CA ASP A 357 -4.79 7.00 -37.90
C ASP A 357 -4.06 5.67 -38.13
N ALA A 358 -3.54 5.46 -39.34
CA ALA A 358 -2.76 4.27 -39.68
C ALA A 358 -1.55 4.15 -38.74
N THR A 359 -1.38 2.96 -38.16
CA THR A 359 -0.21 2.66 -37.32
C THR A 359 1.02 2.38 -38.17
N GLN A 360 2.18 2.36 -37.53
CA GLN A 360 3.45 1.99 -38.13
C GLN A 360 3.34 0.67 -38.92
N GLY A 361 2.70 -0.36 -38.34
CA GLY A 361 2.53 -1.67 -38.96
C GLY A 361 1.60 -1.65 -40.16
N VAL A 362 0.48 -0.91 -40.11
CA VAL A 362 -0.41 -0.74 -41.27
C VAL A 362 0.34 -0.05 -42.42
N ALA A 363 1.05 1.04 -42.14
CA ALA A 363 1.83 1.75 -43.15
C ALA A 363 2.96 0.89 -43.72
N SER A 364 3.62 0.08 -42.89
CA SER A 364 4.66 -0.86 -43.34
C SER A 364 4.10 -1.96 -44.24
N LEU A 365 2.95 -2.53 -43.90
CA LEU A 365 2.27 -3.52 -44.74
C LEU A 365 1.77 -2.91 -46.06
N MET A 366 1.26 -1.68 -46.04
CA MET A 366 0.87 -0.96 -47.26
C MET A 366 2.07 -0.71 -48.18
N ALA A 367 3.24 -0.37 -47.62
CA ALA A 367 4.47 -0.22 -48.41
C ALA A 367 4.86 -1.54 -49.12
N GLU A 368 4.81 -2.66 -48.39
CA GLU A 368 5.10 -4.00 -48.91
C GLU A 368 4.13 -4.40 -50.04
N ILE A 369 2.85 -4.02 -49.92
CA ILE A 369 1.84 -4.25 -50.97
C ILE A 369 2.14 -3.42 -52.24
N GLU A 370 2.49 -2.14 -52.11
CA GLU A 370 2.82 -1.29 -53.28
C GLU A 370 4.08 -1.79 -54.01
N GLU A 371 5.08 -2.21 -53.24
CA GLU A 371 6.30 -2.80 -53.78
C GLU A 371 6.02 -4.14 -54.49
N GLY A 372 5.29 -5.05 -53.84
CA GLY A 372 5.03 -6.37 -54.39
C GLY A 372 4.02 -6.42 -55.55
N GLN A 373 2.97 -5.58 -55.51
CA GLN A 373 1.92 -5.60 -56.52
C GLN A 373 2.26 -4.77 -57.76
N SER A 374 2.77 -3.56 -57.55
CA SER A 374 2.94 -2.56 -58.60
C SER A 374 4.40 -2.28 -58.94
N GLY A 375 5.35 -2.73 -58.11
CA GLY A 375 6.76 -2.35 -58.23
C GLY A 375 6.99 -0.86 -57.99
N ASP A 376 6.02 -0.15 -57.41
CA ASP A 376 6.05 1.30 -57.25
C ASP A 376 6.83 1.70 -56.00
N GLN A 377 8.14 1.81 -56.18
CA GLN A 377 9.09 2.22 -55.15
C GLN A 377 8.81 3.63 -54.60
N GLY A 378 8.15 4.50 -55.39
CA GLY A 378 7.79 5.85 -54.96
C GLY A 378 6.72 5.82 -53.88
N LYS A 379 5.63 5.10 -54.14
CA LYS A 379 4.55 4.91 -53.17
C LYS A 379 4.98 4.09 -51.95
N ALA A 380 5.79 3.06 -52.15
CA ALA A 380 6.34 2.29 -51.03
C ALA A 380 7.15 3.19 -50.07
N ARG A 381 8.01 4.07 -50.62
CA ARG A 381 8.75 5.06 -49.82
C ARG A 381 7.84 6.08 -49.13
N GLU A 382 6.77 6.51 -49.79
CA GLU A 382 5.78 7.39 -49.17
C GLU A 382 5.14 6.73 -47.95
N TRP A 383 4.71 5.48 -48.06
CA TRP A 383 4.15 4.71 -46.95
C TRP A 383 5.17 4.48 -45.82
N LEU A 384 6.42 4.17 -46.14
CA LEU A 384 7.48 4.06 -45.14
C LEU A 384 7.74 5.41 -44.43
N ALA A 385 7.72 6.53 -45.16
CA ALA A 385 7.84 7.85 -44.57
C ALA A 385 6.66 8.18 -43.63
N ARG A 386 5.45 7.72 -43.96
CA ARG A 386 4.29 7.78 -43.06
C ARG A 386 4.49 6.91 -41.83
N ALA A 387 5.01 5.69 -41.99
CA ALA A 387 5.24 4.75 -40.89
C ALA A 387 6.17 5.30 -39.81
N VAL A 388 7.17 6.12 -40.16
CA VAL A 388 8.09 6.76 -39.21
C VAL A 388 7.37 7.74 -38.26
N ARG A 389 6.31 8.40 -38.74
CA ARG A 389 5.53 9.39 -37.97
C ARG A 389 4.25 8.80 -37.37
N ALA A 390 3.89 7.59 -37.79
CA ALA A 390 2.66 6.92 -37.39
C ALA A 390 2.71 6.49 -35.91
N PRO A 391 1.55 6.37 -35.24
CA PRO A 391 1.46 5.74 -33.93
C PRO A 391 2.02 4.31 -33.95
N ARG A 392 2.65 3.89 -32.87
CA ARG A 392 3.17 2.52 -32.71
C ARG A 392 2.02 1.52 -32.59
N ASP A 393 2.27 0.29 -33.02
CA ASP A 393 1.36 -0.82 -32.73
C ASP A 393 1.43 -1.23 -31.26
N PRO A 394 0.37 -1.86 -30.72
CA PRO A 394 0.43 -2.48 -29.41
C PRO A 394 1.55 -3.53 -29.34
N ALA A 395 2.24 -3.56 -28.20
CA ALA A 395 3.26 -4.54 -27.89
C ALA A 395 3.19 -4.89 -26.39
N TRP A 396 3.92 -5.91 -25.95
CA TRP A 396 4.07 -6.20 -24.53
C TRP A 396 4.95 -5.13 -23.89
N THR A 397 4.40 -4.37 -22.94
CA THR A 397 5.11 -3.27 -22.30
C THR A 397 5.04 -3.33 -20.79
N ALA A 398 6.18 -3.12 -20.13
CA ALA A 398 6.31 -3.04 -18.68
C ALA A 398 7.41 -2.02 -18.33
N ASP A 399 7.12 -1.10 -17.41
CA ASP A 399 8.13 -0.19 -16.82
C ASP A 399 9.00 0.57 -17.84
N GLY A 400 8.43 0.92 -19.01
CA GLY A 400 9.14 1.61 -20.10
C GLY A 400 9.93 0.69 -21.03
N LEU A 401 9.99 -0.61 -20.76
CA LEU A 401 10.52 -1.64 -21.64
C LEU A 401 9.42 -2.14 -22.58
N VAL A 402 9.78 -2.33 -23.85
CA VAL A 402 8.95 -3.00 -24.87
C VAL A 402 9.57 -4.36 -25.15
N SER A 403 8.74 -5.39 -25.17
CA SER A 403 9.12 -6.77 -25.50
C SER A 403 8.22 -7.30 -26.62
N ASP A 404 8.79 -8.14 -27.47
CA ASP A 404 8.03 -8.85 -28.51
C ASP A 404 7.24 -10.02 -27.91
N GLU A 405 7.77 -10.64 -26.85
CA GLU A 405 7.13 -11.73 -26.13
C GLU A 405 6.65 -11.29 -24.75
N TRP A 406 5.59 -11.95 -24.26
CA TRP A 406 5.15 -11.76 -22.87
C TRP A 406 6.19 -12.31 -21.90
N GLU A 407 6.55 -11.50 -20.91
CA GLU A 407 7.41 -11.90 -19.80
C GLU A 407 6.61 -11.90 -18.48
N PRO A 408 6.79 -12.91 -17.61
CA PRO A 408 6.06 -12.99 -16.35
C PRO A 408 6.47 -11.91 -15.36
N ILE A 409 7.71 -11.41 -15.45
CA ILE A 409 8.32 -10.49 -14.50
C ILE A 409 8.97 -9.33 -15.25
N SER A 410 8.83 -8.11 -14.73
CA SER A 410 9.60 -6.97 -15.21
C SER A 410 11.08 -7.08 -14.83
N PRO A 411 12.02 -6.98 -15.78
CA PRO A 411 13.46 -6.98 -15.46
C PRO A 411 13.90 -5.72 -14.71
N VAL A 412 13.09 -4.65 -14.73
CA VAL A 412 13.41 -3.37 -14.07
C VAL A 412 12.95 -3.38 -12.62
N THR A 413 11.68 -3.72 -12.38
CA THR A 413 11.08 -3.65 -11.04
C THR A 413 11.07 -5.00 -10.32
N GLY A 414 11.21 -6.10 -11.04
CA GLY A 414 11.03 -7.45 -10.51
C GLY A 414 9.57 -7.78 -10.19
N LYS A 415 8.61 -6.95 -10.60
CA LYS A 415 7.19 -7.15 -10.32
C LYS A 415 6.59 -8.22 -11.26
N LEU A 416 5.80 -9.13 -10.68
CA LEU A 416 5.02 -10.12 -11.42
C LEU A 416 3.85 -9.47 -12.17
N ASP A 417 3.49 -10.00 -13.35
CA ASP A 417 2.33 -9.56 -14.15
C ASP A 417 2.40 -8.06 -14.52
N ALA A 418 3.62 -7.57 -14.76
CA ALA A 418 3.87 -6.18 -15.13
C ALA A 418 3.68 -5.92 -16.63
N PHE A 419 3.85 -6.94 -17.47
CA PHE A 419 3.72 -6.82 -18.92
C PHE A 419 2.27 -6.80 -19.36
N GLU A 420 1.87 -5.67 -19.96
CA GLU A 420 0.55 -5.45 -20.51
C GLU A 420 0.63 -5.23 -22.02
N TRP A 421 -0.35 -5.77 -22.75
CA TRP A 421 -0.49 -5.54 -24.18
C TRP A 421 -1.13 -4.19 -24.44
N LYS A 422 -0.33 -3.18 -24.81
CA LYS A 422 -0.80 -1.81 -25.07
C LYS A 422 0.14 -1.07 -26.01
N VAL A 423 -0.32 0.06 -26.54
CA VAL A 423 0.52 0.93 -27.36
C VAL A 423 1.64 1.50 -26.49
N PRO A 424 2.92 1.28 -26.84
CA PRO A 424 4.04 1.84 -26.09
C PRO A 424 3.97 3.36 -26.05
N VAL A 425 4.04 3.94 -24.85
CA VAL A 425 4.21 5.38 -24.71
C VAL A 425 5.67 5.69 -25.05
N ALA A 426 5.90 6.16 -26.26
CA ALA A 426 7.23 6.65 -26.61
C ALA A 426 7.57 7.83 -25.70
N ILE A 427 8.64 7.72 -24.92
CA ILE A 427 9.37 8.92 -24.49
C ILE A 427 10.16 9.41 -25.72
N THR A 428 9.46 9.77 -26.80
CA THR A 428 10.03 10.63 -27.84
C THR A 428 9.96 12.05 -27.33
N GLY A 429 10.83 12.32 -26.38
CA GLY A 429 11.09 13.63 -25.83
C GLY A 429 12.51 13.60 -25.31
N ARG A 430 13.47 14.05 -26.12
CA ARG A 430 14.65 14.73 -25.57
C ARG A 430 14.09 15.67 -24.49
N PRO A 431 14.58 15.66 -23.23
CA PRO A 431 14.20 16.71 -22.31
C PRO A 431 14.61 17.99 -23.02
N LEU A 432 13.64 18.75 -23.51
CA LEU A 432 13.89 20.15 -23.82
C LEU A 432 14.48 20.69 -22.51
N PRO A 433 15.66 21.33 -22.51
CA PRO A 433 16.08 22.07 -21.34
C PRO A 433 14.88 22.93 -20.97
N ASN A 434 14.37 22.69 -19.76
CA ASN A 434 13.20 23.32 -19.19
C ASN A 434 13.22 24.79 -19.66
N PRO A 435 12.25 25.29 -20.46
CA PRO A 435 12.24 26.71 -20.77
C PRO A 435 12.28 27.38 -19.40
N ALA A 436 13.35 28.15 -19.16
CA ALA A 436 13.59 28.77 -17.88
C ALA A 436 12.26 29.32 -17.40
N GLN A 437 11.80 28.84 -16.23
CA GLN A 437 10.59 29.37 -15.61
C GLN A 437 10.71 30.89 -15.70
N PRO A 438 9.69 31.61 -16.22
CA PRO A 438 9.72 33.06 -16.21
C PRO A 438 10.04 33.46 -14.78
N GLN A 439 11.22 34.06 -14.57
CA GLN A 439 11.54 34.66 -13.29
C GLN A 439 10.44 35.70 -13.08
N LEU A 440 9.52 35.40 -12.17
CA LEU A 440 8.56 36.38 -11.70
C LEU A 440 9.38 37.60 -11.26
N PRO A 441 9.01 38.83 -11.68
CA PRO A 441 9.73 40.01 -11.27
C PRO A 441 9.85 40.01 -9.75
N ALA A 442 11.06 40.28 -9.24
CA ALA A 442 11.30 40.40 -7.81
C ALA A 442 10.23 41.31 -7.19
N GLU A 443 9.47 40.76 -6.27
CA GLU A 443 8.40 41.47 -5.57
C GLU A 443 9.03 42.68 -4.87
N ALA A 444 8.60 43.88 -5.28
CA ALA A 444 9.10 45.11 -4.69
C ALA A 444 8.76 45.11 -3.19
N PRO A 445 9.70 45.45 -2.30
CA PRO A 445 9.43 45.45 -0.87
C PRO A 445 8.30 46.44 -0.55
N LEU A 446 7.25 45.92 0.09
CA LEU A 446 6.10 46.71 0.56
C LEU A 446 6.58 47.84 1.48
N PRO A 447 6.04 49.08 1.35
CA PRO A 447 6.40 50.17 2.24
C PRO A 447 5.97 49.86 3.67
N LEU A 448 6.94 49.88 4.60
CA LEU A 448 6.71 49.76 6.03
C LEU A 448 5.77 50.90 6.49
N ALA A 449 4.65 50.52 7.12
CA ALA A 449 3.76 51.49 7.76
C ALA A 449 4.52 52.25 8.87
N PRO A 450 4.35 53.58 8.99
CA PRO A 450 5.05 54.36 10.01
C PRO A 450 4.55 53.96 11.40
N ALA A 451 5.50 53.65 12.29
CA ALA A 451 5.25 53.34 13.69
C ALA A 451 4.61 54.55 14.40
N THR A 452 3.37 54.40 14.85
CA THR A 452 2.77 55.31 15.81
C THR A 452 3.23 54.90 17.21
N ASN A 453 4.12 55.69 17.79
CA ASN A 453 4.49 55.55 19.20
C ASN A 453 3.31 56.00 20.08
N PRO A 454 2.85 55.19 21.05
CA PRO A 454 1.91 55.65 22.05
C PRO A 454 2.65 56.47 23.11
N THR A 455 2.14 57.67 23.40
CA THR A 455 2.45 58.46 24.61
C THR A 455 1.85 57.83 25.86
#